data_AF-A0A7X9I7L0-F1
#
_entry.id   AF-A0A7X9I7L0-F1
#
_cell.length_a   1.000
_cell.length_b   1.000
_cell.length_c   1.000
_cell.angle_alpha   90.00
_cell.angle_beta   90.00
_cell.angle_gamma   90.00
#
_symmetry.space_group_name_H-M   'P 1'
#
loop_
_entity.id
_entity.type
_entity.pdbx_description
1 polymer ?
#
loop_
_entity_poly.entity_id
_entity_poly.type
_entity_poly.pdbx_seq_one_letter_code
_entity_poly.pdbx_strand_id
1 'polypeptide(L)'
;GYCYQMWRGRNNSVRLDGMAGQFVVLFPDKDAIVVLTANARNTQEELNLVHNYLVPAIKSAKAIPEDPAKYAELQKKQMSLGIKSPV
;
A
#
# COMPACT_ATOMS: atom_id res chain seq x y z
N GLY A 1 12.97 -9.51 -19.83
CA GLY A 1 12.42 -8.47 -18.94
C GLY A 1 11.16 -7.94 -19.59
N TYR A 2 10.06 -7.89 -18.84
CA TYR A 2 8.76 -7.49 -19.39
C TYR A 2 8.57 -5.97 -19.25
N CYS A 3 9.27 -5.19 -20.06
CA CYS A 3 9.03 -3.76 -20.12
C CYS A 3 7.66 -3.51 -20.78
N TYR A 4 6.83 -2.67 -20.15
CA TYR A 4 5.45 -2.29 -20.54
C TYR A 4 4.33 -3.27 -20.22
N GLN A 5 4.48 -4.16 -19.24
CA GLN A 5 3.32 -4.86 -18.72
C GLN A 5 2.64 -4.03 -17.62
N MET A 6 1.64 -3.25 -18.04
CA MET A 6 0.67 -2.62 -17.16
C MET A 6 -0.68 -3.31 -17.38
N TRP A 7 -1.36 -3.65 -16.29
CA TRP A 7 -2.67 -4.28 -16.36
C TRP A 7 -3.75 -3.36 -15.82
N ARG A 8 -4.89 -3.29 -16.52
CA ARG A 8 -6.10 -2.67 -15.98
C ARG A 8 -6.66 -3.52 -14.85
N GLY A 9 -7.21 -2.87 -13.83
CA GLY A 9 -7.87 -3.49 -12.69
C GLY A 9 -9.22 -2.88 -12.36
N ARG A 10 -9.75 -3.23 -11.20
CA ARG A 10 -11.01 -2.67 -10.67
C ARG A 10 -10.81 -1.19 -10.31
N ASN A 11 -11.90 -0.42 -10.21
CA ASN A 11 -11.87 0.98 -9.74
C ASN A 11 -10.93 1.87 -10.57
N ASN A 12 -10.97 1.70 -11.89
CA ASN A 12 -10.10 2.40 -12.84
C ASN A 12 -8.59 2.26 -12.55
N SER A 13 -8.18 1.17 -11.87
CA SER A 13 -6.78 1.00 -11.50
C SER A 13 -5.90 0.54 -12.66
N VAL A 14 -4.61 0.87 -12.53
CA VAL A 14 -3.53 0.35 -13.38
C VAL A 14 -2.50 -0.26 -12.45
N ARG A 15 -2.04 -1.48 -12.73
CA ARG A 15 -1.05 -2.16 -11.89
C ARG A 15 0.16 -2.64 -12.66
N LEU A 16 1.29 -2.71 -11.95
CA LEU A 16 2.53 -3.33 -12.37
C LEU A 16 2.81 -4.49 -11.42
N ASP A 17 2.99 -5.67 -12.00
CA ASP A 17 3.04 -6.93 -11.27
C ASP A 17 4.49 -7.44 -11.24
N GLY A 18 5.08 -7.45 -10.04
CA GLY A 18 6.33 -8.12 -9.72
C GLY A 18 6.11 -9.54 -9.24
N MET A 19 7.18 -10.20 -8.81
CA MET A 19 7.12 -11.58 -8.34
C MET A 19 6.57 -11.66 -6.91
N ALA A 20 5.74 -12.68 -6.64
CA ALA A 20 5.31 -13.06 -5.29
C ALA A 20 4.62 -11.93 -4.47
N GLY A 21 3.68 -11.21 -5.09
CA GLY A 21 2.87 -10.20 -4.39
C GLY A 21 3.48 -8.80 -4.40
N GLN A 22 4.62 -8.63 -5.05
CA GLN A 22 5.18 -7.30 -5.29
C GLN A 22 4.32 -6.60 -6.34
N PHE A 23 3.69 -5.49 -5.96
CA PHE A 23 2.80 -4.75 -6.85
C PHE A 23 2.98 -3.24 -6.69
N VAL A 24 2.80 -2.53 -7.79
CA VAL A 24 2.47 -1.10 -7.76
C VAL A 24 1.07 -0.96 -8.36
N VAL A 25 0.11 -0.42 -7.60
CA VAL A 25 -1.27 -0.22 -8.03
C VAL A 25 -1.61 1.26 -7.97
N LEU A 26 -1.92 1.84 -9.13
CA LEU A 26 -2.31 3.23 -9.29
C LEU A 26 -3.84 3.33 -9.30
N PHE A 27 -4.38 4.31 -8.58
CA PHE A 27 -5.79 4.67 -8.54
C PHE A 27 -5.97 6.14 -8.95
N PRO A 28 -6.07 6.43 -10.26
CA PRO A 28 -6.12 7.80 -10.76
C PRO A 28 -7.27 8.63 -10.17
N ASP A 29 -8.46 8.04 -10.07
CA ASP A 29 -9.66 8.71 -9.53
C ASP A 29 -9.53 9.10 -8.04
N LYS A 30 -8.53 8.53 -7.35
CA LYS A 30 -8.26 8.75 -5.93
C LYS A 30 -6.97 9.53 -5.69
N ASP A 31 -6.23 9.87 -6.75
CA ASP A 31 -4.87 10.45 -6.67
C ASP A 31 -3.96 9.66 -5.70
N ALA A 32 -3.96 8.33 -5.86
CA ALA A 32 -3.29 7.44 -4.91
C ALA A 32 -2.51 6.31 -5.60
N ILE A 33 -1.41 5.91 -4.96
CA ILE A 33 -0.60 4.76 -5.34
C ILE A 33 -0.47 3.85 -4.12
N VAL A 34 -0.71 2.55 -4.31
CA VAL A 34 -0.43 1.50 -3.31
C VAL A 34 0.77 0.70 -3.81
N VAL A 35 1.82 0.63 -2.98
CA VAL A 35 3.02 -0.17 -3.26
C VAL A 35 3.07 -1.32 -2.26
N LEU A 36 3.17 -2.54 -2.77
CA LEU A 36 3.26 -3.76 -1.99
C LEU A 36 4.64 -4.36 -2.20
N THR A 37 5.36 -4.55 -1.10
CA THR A 37 6.64 -5.26 -1.06
C THR A 37 6.41 -6.53 -0.25
N ALA A 38 6.22 -7.65 -0.94
CA ALA A 38 5.79 -8.90 -0.31
C ALA A 38 6.54 -10.11 -0.85
N ASN A 39 6.36 -11.22 -0.15
CA ASN A 39 6.66 -12.58 -0.63
C ASN A 39 5.43 -13.46 -0.36
N ALA A 40 4.30 -13.05 -0.94
CA ALA A 40 2.99 -13.64 -0.71
C ALA A 40 2.80 -14.89 -1.59
N ARG A 41 2.29 -15.97 -0.98
CA ARG A 41 1.87 -17.18 -1.71
C ARG A 41 0.55 -16.98 -2.45
N ASN A 42 -0.37 -16.20 -1.88
CA ASN A 42 -1.66 -15.87 -2.49
C ASN A 42 -1.70 -14.37 -2.79
N THR A 43 -1.23 -14.01 -3.98
CA THR A 43 -1.11 -12.62 -4.43
C THR A 43 -2.46 -12.01 -4.79
N GLN A 44 -3.43 -12.82 -5.19
CA GLN A 44 -4.77 -12.34 -5.53
C GLN A 44 -5.53 -11.86 -4.29
N GLU A 45 -5.36 -12.54 -3.16
CA GLU A 45 -6.01 -12.14 -1.92
C GLU A 45 -5.42 -10.84 -1.37
N GLU A 46 -4.11 -10.65 -1.49
CA GLU A 46 -3.47 -9.37 -1.18
C GLU A 46 -4.08 -8.21 -1.98
N LEU A 47 -4.26 -8.38 -3.30
CA LEU A 47 -4.96 -7.40 -4.13
C LEU A 47 -6.43 -7.22 -3.70
N ASN A 48 -7.13 -8.27 -3.28
CA ASN A 48 -8.49 -8.17 -2.76
C ASN A 48 -8.56 -7.29 -1.51
N LEU A 49 -7.63 -7.46 -0.57
CA LEU A 49 -7.57 -6.64 0.64
C LEU A 49 -7.36 -5.15 0.31
N VAL A 50 -6.52 -4.83 -0.68
CA VAL A 50 -6.36 -3.44 -1.16
C VAL A 50 -7.70 -2.87 -1.63
N HIS A 51 -8.42 -3.59 -2.49
CA HIS A 51 -9.70 -3.13 -3.02
C HIS A 51 -10.82 -3.08 -1.96
N ASN A 52 -10.82 -3.99 -0.99
CA ASN A 52 -11.85 -4.09 0.03
C ASN A 52 -11.66 -3.09 1.17
N TYR A 53 -10.42 -2.77 1.54
CA TYR A 53 -10.14 -1.98 2.74
C TYR A 53 -9.45 -0.64 2.43
N LEU A 54 -8.41 -0.63 1.60
CA LEU A 54 -7.65 0.60 1.34
C LEU A 54 -8.40 1.55 0.41
N VAL A 55 -8.95 1.05 -0.71
CA VAL A 55 -9.64 1.92 -1.68
C VAL A 55 -10.85 2.66 -1.07
N PRO A 56 -11.71 2.02 -0.26
CA PRO A 56 -12.80 2.70 0.43
C PRO A 56 -12.32 3.66 1.53
N ALA A 57 -11.17 3.40 2.15
CA ALA A 57 -10.60 4.26 3.19
C ALA A 57 -10.06 5.59 2.64
N ILE A 58 -9.67 5.65 1.36
CA ILE A 58 -9.25 6.90 0.70
C ILE A 58 -10.49 7.74 0.36
N LYS A 59 -10.88 8.61 1.30
CA LYS A 59 -12.10 9.44 1.21
C LYS A 59 -11.92 10.73 0.39
N SER A 60 -10.69 11.24 0.29
CA SER A 60 -10.39 12.50 -0.39
C SER A 60 -8.92 12.54 -0.79
N ALA A 61 -8.63 13.18 -1.93
CA ALA A 61 -7.26 13.53 -2.32
C ALA A 61 -6.71 14.73 -1.51
N LYS A 62 -7.58 15.47 -0.82
CA LYS A 62 -7.17 16.57 0.06
C LYS A 62 -6.50 16.02 1.32
N ALA A 63 -5.30 16.51 1.61
CA ALA A 63 -4.60 16.20 2.86
C ALA A 63 -5.48 16.49 4.09
N ILE A 64 -5.44 15.57 5.06
CA ILE A 64 -6.07 15.77 6.36
C ILE A 64 -5.25 16.75 7.20
N PRO A 65 -5.86 17.47 8.16
CA PRO A 65 -5.12 18.30 9.10
C PRO A 65 -4.11 17.46 9.90
N GLU A 66 -3.00 18.09 10.29
CA GLU A 66 -2.00 17.47 11.14
C GLU A 66 -2.57 17.14 12.53
N ASP A 67 -2.09 16.04 13.12
CA ASP A 67 -2.39 15.63 14.50
C ASP A 67 -1.07 15.45 15.27
N PRO A 68 -0.47 16.54 15.80
CA PRO A 68 0.83 16.49 16.46
C PRO A 68 0.84 15.56 17.68
N ALA A 69 -0.30 15.40 18.36
CA ALA A 69 -0.42 14.54 19.54
C ALA A 69 -0.28 13.07 19.17
N LYS A 70 -1.02 12.60 18.15
CA LYS A 70 -0.88 11.22 17.66
C LYS A 70 0.47 10.96 17.01
N TYR A 71 1.03 11.96 16.32
CA TYR A 71 2.36 11.82 15.75
C TYR A 71 3.44 11.64 16.83
N ALA A 72 3.37 12.41 17.92
CA ALA A 72 4.26 12.22 19.07
C ALA A 72 4.08 10.85 19.75
N GLU A 73 2.84 10.34 19.84
CA GLU A 73 2.56 8.99 20.34
C GLU A 73 3.19 7.91 19.44
N LEU A 74 3.02 8.03 18.12
CA LEU A 74 3.62 7.13 17.13
C LEU A 74 5.14 7.11 17.25
N GLN A 75 5.78 8.29 17.35
CA GLN A 75 7.24 8.39 17.51
C GLN A 75 7.72 7.70 18.79
N LYS A 76 7.04 7.92 19.91
CA LYS A 76 7.34 7.23 21.18
C LYS A 76 7.25 5.71 21.01
N LYS A 77 6.19 5.23 20.35
CA LYS A 77 6.02 3.80 20.11
C LYS A 77 7.11 3.25 19.21
N GLN A 78 7.44 3.94 18.12
CA GLN A 78 8.49 3.54 17.18
C GLN A 78 9.85 3.41 17.87
N MET A 79 10.23 4.34 18.75
CA MET A 79 11.48 4.26 19.51
C MET A 79 11.53 3.06 20.47
N SER A 80 10.37 2.61 20.96
CA SER A 80 10.28 1.43 21.84
C SER A 80 10.37 0.10 21.09
N LEU A 81 10.21 0.11 19.77
CA LEU A 81 10.19 -1.09 18.93
C LEU A 81 11.60 -1.35 18.39
N GLY A 82 12.11 -2.56 18.64
CA GLY A 82 13.35 -3.05 18.06
C GLY A 82 13.23 -4.55 17.81
N ILE A 83 13.81 -5.01 16.70
CA ILE A 83 13.95 -6.45 16.43
C ILE A 83 15.36 -6.82 16.88
N LYS A 84 15.49 -7.93 17.64
CA LYS A 84 16.82 -8.47 17.97
C LYS A 84 17.53 -8.86 16.68
N SER A 85 18.77 -8.42 16.50
CA SER A 85 19.57 -8.87 15.36
C SER A 85 19.63 -10.40 15.36
N PRO A 86 19.44 -11.05 14.19
CA PRO A 86 19.63 -12.49 14.10
C PRO A 86 21.08 -12.81 14.51
N VAL A 87 21.22 -13.79 15.41
CA VAL A 87 22.49 -14.45 15.76
C VAL A 87 22.86 -15.47 14.69
#